data_AF-A0A1Q3U912-F1
#
_entry.id   AF-A0A1Q3U912-F1
#
_cell.length_a   1.000
_cell.length_b   1.000
_cell.length_c   1.000
_cell.angle_alpha   90.00
_cell.angle_beta   90.00
_cell.angle_gamma   90.00
#
_symmetry.space_group_name_H-M   'P 1'
#
loop_
_entity.id
_entity.type
_entity.pdbx_description
1 polymer ?
#
loop_
_entity_poly.entity_id
_entity_poly.type
_entity_poly.pdbx_seq_one_letter_code
_entity_poly.pdbx_strand_id
1 'polypeptide(L)' 'MEEEQDPSPEYIKGFNQMYKLNKEAPEVAQQMLSAKSQSNRFKGMQAGAKQAELERIREVSQKIREQSRGHDR' A
#
# COMPACT_ATOMS: atom_id res chain seq x y z
N MET A 1 0.09 11.82 -26.93
CA MET A 1 -0.68 11.55 -25.70
C MET A 1 -0.49 10.06 -25.45
N GLU A 2 0.09 9.68 -24.32
CA GLU A 2 0.10 8.27 -23.93
C GLU A 2 -1.36 7.87 -23.69
N GLU A 3 -1.83 6.84 -24.37
CA GLU A 3 -3.17 6.31 -24.12
C GLU A 3 -3.23 5.83 -22.66
N GLU A 4 -4.17 6.38 -21.89
CA GLU A 4 -4.49 5.87 -20.55
C GLU A 4 -4.99 4.43 -20.70
N GLN A 5 -4.09 3.47 -20.48
CA GLN A 5 -4.47 2.06 -20.41
C GLN A 5 -5.04 1.78 -19.02
N ASP A 6 -6.29 1.31 -18.99
CA ASP A 6 -6.90 0.78 -17.79
C ASP A 6 -6.02 -0.34 -17.20
N PRO A 7 -5.81 -0.38 -15.88
CA PRO A 7 -5.01 -1.41 -15.25
C PRO A 7 -5.65 -2.79 -15.48
N SER A 8 -4.82 -3.77 -15.84
CA SER A 8 -5.32 -5.13 -16.08
C SER A 8 -6.08 -5.69 -14.85
N PRO A 9 -7.11 -6.55 -15.03
CA PRO A 9 -7.84 -7.14 -13.91
C PRO A 9 -6.94 -7.88 -12.91
N GLU A 10 -5.86 -8.53 -13.38
CA GLU A 10 -4.91 -9.21 -12.51
C GLU A 10 -4.08 -8.23 -11.66
N TYR A 11 -3.73 -7.07 -12.22
CA TYR A 11 -3.10 -6.01 -11.45
C TYR A 11 -4.03 -5.53 -10.33
N ILE A 12 -5.28 -5.23 -10.64
CA ILE A 12 -6.28 -4.74 -9.67
C ILE A 12 -6.46 -5.75 -8.52
N LYS A 13 -6.60 -7.05 -8.85
CA LYS A 13 -6.72 -8.11 -7.84
C LYS A 13 -5.48 -8.18 -6.95
N GLY A 14 -4.28 -8.16 -7.54
CA GLY A 14 -3.03 -8.15 -6.80
C GLY A 14 -2.92 -6.96 -5.85
N PHE A 15 -3.27 -5.77 -6.34
CA PHE A 15 -3.30 -4.54 -5.58
C PHE A 15 -4.24 -4.65 -4.37
N ASN A 16 -5.51 -4.96 -4.61
CA ASN A 16 -6.51 -5.04 -3.55
C ASN A 16 -6.16 -6.09 -2.50
N GLN A 17 -5.66 -7.25 -2.94
CA GLN A 17 -5.24 -8.33 -2.05
C GLN A 17 -4.11 -7.88 -1.12
N MET A 18 -3.04 -7.32 -1.70
CA MET A 18 -1.88 -6.96 -0.90
C MET A 18 -2.09 -5.69 -0.07
N TYR A 19 -2.92 -4.76 -0.54
CA TYR A 19 -3.32 -3.58 0.24
C TYR A 19 -4.00 -3.98 1.55
N LYS A 20 -4.99 -4.89 1.50
CA LYS A 20 -5.65 -5.41 2.70
C LYS A 20 -4.69 -6.21 3.57
N LEU A 21 -3.94 -7.13 2.96
CA LEU A 21 -3.00 -7.97 3.70
C LEU A 21 -1.94 -7.14 4.43
N ASN A 22 -1.40 -6.09 3.83
CA ASN A 22 -0.39 -5.25 4.48
C ASN A 22 -0.95 -4.42 5.64
N LYS A 23 -2.26 -4.15 5.66
CA LYS A 23 -2.95 -3.50 6.79
C LYS A 23 -3.21 -4.47 7.94
N GLU A 24 -3.56 -5.72 7.62
CA GLU A 24 -3.97 -6.72 8.63
C GLU A 24 -2.80 -7.56 9.15
N ALA A 25 -1.86 -7.94 8.29
CA ALA A 25 -0.75 -8.85 8.56
C ALA A 25 0.52 -8.47 7.76
N PRO A 26 1.21 -7.36 8.14
CA PRO A 26 2.35 -6.83 7.38
C PRO A 26 3.52 -7.82 7.25
N GLU A 27 3.75 -8.67 8.25
CA GLU A 27 4.82 -9.69 8.20
C GLU A 27 4.57 -10.72 7.10
N VAL A 28 3.31 -11.13 6.92
CA VAL A 28 2.90 -12.06 5.86
C VAL A 28 3.01 -11.38 4.49
N ALA A 29 2.58 -10.12 4.39
CA ALA A 29 2.73 -9.33 3.18
C ALA A 29 4.21 -9.25 2.74
N GLN A 30 5.12 -9.02 3.69
CA GLN A 30 6.56 -8.96 3.41
C GLN A 30 7.11 -10.31 2.90
N GLN A 31 6.70 -11.42 3.51
CA GLN A 31 7.08 -12.76 3.03
C GLN A 31 6.59 -13.00 1.59
N MET A 32 5.35 -12.65 1.27
CA MET A 32 4.82 -12.81 -0.08
C MET A 32 5.56 -11.97 -1.13
N LEU A 33 6.00 -10.76 -0.77
CA LEU A 33 6.73 -9.87 -1.68
C LEU A 33 8.19 -10.29 -1.90
N SER A 34 8.72 -11.23 -1.10
CA SER A 34 10.07 -11.75 -1.29
C SER A 34 10.22 -12.60 -2.57
N ALA A 35 9.11 -13.09 -3.13
CA ALA A 35 9.09 -14.00 -4.29
C ALA A 35 9.54 -13.37 -5.62
N LYS A 36 9.80 -12.04 -5.67
CA LYS A 36 10.37 -11.29 -6.83
C LYS A 36 9.86 -11.73 -8.21
N SER A 37 8.54 -11.74 -8.42
CA SER A 37 7.91 -12.04 -9.72
C SER A 37 7.78 -10.78 -10.60
N GLN A 38 7.60 -10.96 -11.91
CA GLN A 38 7.35 -9.89 -12.89
C GLN A 38 5.90 -9.87 -13.42
N SER A 39 5.04 -10.74 -12.90
CA SER A 39 3.63 -10.81 -13.35
C SER A 39 2.87 -9.52 -13.05
N ASN A 40 1.87 -9.18 -13.87
CA ASN A 40 1.01 -8.01 -13.65
C ASN A 40 0.32 -8.06 -12.28
N ARG A 41 -0.09 -9.26 -11.83
CA ARG A 41 -0.63 -9.46 -10.48
C ARG A 41 0.39 -9.10 -9.40
N PHE A 42 1.63 -9.54 -9.53
CA PHE A 42 2.67 -9.23 -8.55
C PHE A 42 3.04 -7.74 -8.54
N LYS A 43 3.07 -7.09 -9.70
CA LYS A 43 3.21 -5.62 -9.78
C LYS A 43 2.07 -4.92 -9.04
N GLY A 44 0.85 -5.41 -9.18
CA GLY A 44 -0.31 -4.96 -8.40
C GLY A 44 -0.08 -5.14 -6.90
N MET A 45 0.38 -6.31 -6.46
CA MET A 45 0.69 -6.59 -5.06
C MET A 45 1.72 -5.61 -4.48
N GLN A 46 2.82 -5.35 -5.20
CA GLN A 46 3.84 -4.38 -4.77
C GLN A 46 3.24 -2.97 -4.60
N ALA A 47 2.40 -2.53 -5.53
CA ALA A 47 1.74 -1.24 -5.45
C ALA A 47 0.74 -1.16 -4.29
N GLY A 48 -0.04 -2.22 -4.05
CA GLY A 48 -1.00 -2.30 -2.94
C GLY A 48 -0.31 -2.22 -1.57
N ALA A 49 0.80 -2.95 -1.39
CA ALA A 49 1.60 -2.85 -0.16
C ALA A 49 2.15 -1.44 0.05
N LYS A 50 2.72 -0.83 -1.01
CA LYS A 50 3.25 0.53 -0.97
C LYS A 50 2.18 1.56 -0.60
N GLN A 51 0.96 1.42 -1.13
CA GLN A 51 -0.14 2.32 -0.79
C GLN A 51 -0.50 2.23 0.70
N ALA A 52 -0.62 1.00 1.24
CA ALA A 52 -0.92 0.80 2.66
C ALA A 52 0.18 1.38 3.58
N GLU A 53 1.45 1.27 3.18
CA GLU A 53 2.58 1.89 3.89
C GLU A 53 2.48 3.42 3.93
N LEU A 54 2.23 4.04 2.77
CA LEU A 54 2.12 5.49 2.65
C LEU A 54 0.96 6.06 3.48
N GLU A 55 -0.17 5.36 3.48
CA GLU A 55 -1.32 5.73 4.32
C GLU A 55 -0.96 5.67 5.81
N ARG A 56 -0.31 4.60 6.26
CA ARG A 56 0.12 4.49 7.66
C ARG A 56 1.06 5.62 8.08
N ILE A 57 2.04 5.95 7.23
CA ILE A 57 2.97 7.07 7.49
C ILE A 57 2.20 8.40 7.60
N ARG A 58 1.24 8.63 6.71
CA ARG A 58 0.38 9.83 6.74
C ARG A 58 -0.44 9.89 8.02
N GLU A 59 -1.08 8.80 8.41
CA GLU A 59 -1.87 8.71 9.64
C GLU A 59 -1.04 8.99 10.90
N VAL A 60 0.17 8.41 10.99
CA VAL A 60 1.10 8.67 12.10
C VAL A 60 1.52 10.14 12.12
N SER A 61 1.87 10.70 10.95
CA SER A 61 2.28 12.10 10.83
C SER A 61 1.18 13.08 11.22
N GLN A 62 -0.08 12.77 10.87
CA GLN A 62 -1.24 13.57 11.27
C GLN A 62 -1.48 13.51 12.77
N LYS A 63 -1.45 12.32 13.38
CA LYS A 63 -1.61 12.15 14.83
C LYS A 63 -0.56 12.94 15.62
N ILE A 64 0.70 12.92 15.19
CA ILE A 64 1.78 13.70 15.83
C ILE A 64 1.46 15.20 15.76
N ARG A 65 1.05 15.71 14.60
CA ARG A 65 0.70 17.13 14.42
C ARG A 65 -0.48 17.56 15.29
N GLU A 66 -1.48 16.70 15.46
CA GLU A 66 -2.64 16.97 16.32
C GLU A 66 -2.25 16.99 17.80
N GLN A 67 -1.40 16.05 18.25
CA GLN A 67 -0.89 16.02 19.62
C GLN A 67 -0.06 17.26 19.96
N SER A 68 0.81 17.73 19.04
CA SER A 68 1.58 18.95 19.24
C SER A 68 0.69 20.20 19.37
N ARG A 69 -0.43 20.27 18.63
CA ARG A 69 -1.39 21.38 18.72
C ARG A 69 -2.26 21.35 19.98
N GLY A 70 -2.43 20.17 20.60
CA GLY A 70 -3.17 20.00 21.84
C GLY A 70 -2.37 20.37 23.10
N HIS A 71 -1.04 20.45 23.01
CA HIS A 71 -0.16 20.77 24.14
C HIS A 71 0.03 22.29 24.36
N ASP A 72 -0.40 23.12 23.40
CA ASP A 72 -0.33 24.60 23.45
C ASP A 72 -1.61 25.26 24.01
N ARG A 73 -2.45 24.53 24.77
CA ARG A 73 -3.68 25.07 25.40
C ARG A 73 -3.72 24.85 26.90
#